data_AF-A0A957QCL2-F1
#
_entry.id   AF-A0A957QCL2-F1
#
_cell.length_a   1.000
_cell.length_b   1.000
_cell.length_c   1.000
_cell.angle_alpha   90.00
_cell.angle_beta   90.00
_cell.angle_gamma   90.00
#
_symmetry.space_group_name_H-M   'P 1'
#
loop_
_entity.id
_entity.type
_entity.pdbx_description
1 polymer ?
#
loop_
_entity_poly.entity_id
_entity_poly.type
_entity_poly.pdbx_seq_one_letter_code
_entity_poly.pdbx_strand_id
1 'polypeptide(L)'
;SWTLGHVIVHTTASAEESAFLAAEMARGVENHGRSRSEIPWETVTTIAQCRDRLEESRRMRLASLALWPTEPYLDLTYQPWPTAPEINAVGRFVLGFWHDSDHLGQIAECVRQAKGG
;
A
#
# COMPACT_ATOMS: atom_id res chain seq x y z
N SER A 1 18.87 -7.54 -8.05
CA SER A 1 18.48 -6.94 -6.75
C SER A 1 17.57 -5.76 -7.03
N TRP A 2 16.54 -5.49 -6.21
CA TRP A 2 15.73 -4.27 -6.35
C TRP A 2 16.52 -3.07 -5.83
N THR A 3 16.35 -1.92 -6.50
CA THR A 3 16.88 -0.64 -6.00
C THR A 3 15.98 -0.12 -4.87
N LEU A 4 16.49 0.83 -4.08
CA LEU A 4 15.65 1.52 -3.08
C LEU A 4 14.42 2.15 -3.73
N GLY A 5 14.58 2.82 -4.88
CA GLY A 5 13.47 3.42 -5.63
C GLY A 5 12.40 2.40 -6.03
N HIS A 6 12.81 1.21 -6.48
CA HIS A 6 11.88 0.12 -6.80
C HIS A 6 11.09 -0.33 -5.57
N VAL A 7 11.76 -0.61 -4.44
CA VAL A 7 11.07 -1.02 -3.21
C VAL A 7 10.05 0.04 -2.77
N ILE A 8 10.42 1.32 -2.79
CA ILE A 8 9.53 2.42 -2.38
C ILE A 8 8.31 2.54 -3.30
N VAL A 9 8.49 2.49 -4.62
CA VAL A 9 7.37 2.54 -5.57
C VAL A 9 6.41 1.37 -5.37
N HIS A 10 6.97 0.17 -5.19
CA HIS A 10 6.17 -1.05 -5.04
C HIS A 10 5.32 -1.06 -3.77
N THR A 11 5.92 -0.71 -2.63
CA THR A 11 5.22 -0.72 -1.33
C THR A 11 4.13 0.34 -1.30
N THR A 12 4.47 1.58 -1.66
CA THR A 12 3.52 2.69 -1.67
C THR A 12 2.31 2.42 -2.58
N ALA A 13 2.51 1.89 -3.79
CA ALA A 13 1.41 1.55 -4.67
C ALA A 13 0.54 0.40 -4.16
N SER A 14 1.14 -0.60 -3.50
CA SER A 14 0.41 -1.70 -2.88
C SER A 14 -0.44 -1.22 -1.70
N ALA A 15 0.11 -0.35 -0.85
CA ALA A 15 -0.60 0.21 0.28
C ALA A 15 -1.72 1.18 -0.15
N GLU A 16 -1.49 1.96 -1.20
CA GLU A 16 -2.52 2.83 -1.78
C GLU A 16 -3.67 2.03 -2.38
N GLU A 17 -3.39 1.01 -3.20
CA GLU A 17 -4.40 0.10 -3.73
C GLU A 17 -5.27 -0.48 -2.60
N SER A 18 -4.62 -0.98 -1.54
CA SER A 18 -5.33 -1.50 -0.38
C SER A 18 -6.20 -0.44 0.30
N ALA A 19 -5.72 0.79 0.39
CA ALA A 19 -6.40 1.89 1.05
C ALA A 19 -7.62 2.40 0.28
N PHE A 20 -7.54 2.50 -1.05
CA PHE A 20 -8.67 2.88 -1.89
C PHE A 20 -9.74 1.79 -1.94
N LEU A 21 -9.35 0.53 -2.12
CA LEU A 21 -10.32 -0.59 -2.13
C LEU A 21 -10.99 -0.75 -0.76
N ALA A 22 -10.28 -0.50 0.34
CA ALA A 22 -10.89 -0.48 1.66
C ALA A 22 -11.95 0.62 1.81
N ALA A 23 -11.70 1.82 1.26
CA ALA A 23 -12.68 2.91 1.28
C ALA A 23 -13.92 2.62 0.42
N GLU A 24 -13.75 1.91 -0.69
CA GLU A 24 -14.86 1.40 -1.51
C GLU A 24 -15.69 0.38 -0.73
N MET A 25 -15.05 -0.63 -0.13
CA MET A 25 -15.73 -1.63 0.70
C MET A 25 -16.45 -1.01 1.89
N ALA A 26 -15.85 -0.02 2.56
CA ALA A 26 -16.47 0.70 3.68
C ALA A 26 -17.77 1.42 3.28
N ARG A 27 -17.99 1.65 1.98
CA ARG A 27 -19.19 2.26 1.39
C ARG A 27 -20.12 1.23 0.73
N GLY A 28 -19.86 -0.06 0.91
CA GLY A 28 -20.69 -1.15 0.39
C GLY A 28 -20.40 -1.55 -1.06
N VAL A 29 -19.25 -1.16 -1.62
CA VAL A 29 -18.84 -1.61 -2.97
C VAL A 29 -18.09 -2.94 -2.86
N GLU A 30 -18.57 -3.96 -3.55
CA GLU A 30 -17.93 -5.28 -3.61
C GLU A 30 -16.52 -5.19 -4.20
N ASN A 31 -15.60 -6.01 -3.68
CA ASN A 31 -14.25 -6.07 -4.23
C ASN A 31 -14.28 -6.56 -5.69
N HIS A 32 -13.64 -5.81 -6.59
CA HIS A 32 -13.60 -6.09 -8.03
C HIS A 32 -12.19 -6.37 -8.55
N GLY A 33 -11.25 -6.66 -7.66
CA GLY A 33 -9.87 -7.02 -7.99
C GLY A 33 -8.87 -5.88 -7.81
N ARG A 34 -7.95 -5.74 -8.77
CA ARG A 34 -6.77 -4.85 -8.67
C ARG A 34 -7.10 -3.44 -9.15
N SER A 35 -6.60 -2.44 -8.42
CA SER A 35 -6.67 -1.02 -8.77
C SER A 35 -5.31 -0.32 -8.69
N ARG A 36 -4.22 -1.10 -8.65
CA ARG A 36 -2.86 -0.57 -8.50
C ARG A 36 -2.44 0.36 -9.64
N SER A 37 -1.89 1.51 -9.25
CA SER A 37 -1.16 2.40 -10.13
C SER A 37 0.27 2.55 -9.61
N GLU A 38 1.24 2.12 -10.40
CA GLU A 38 2.67 2.26 -10.08
C GLU A 38 3.30 3.29 -11.03
N ILE A 39 4.13 4.18 -10.50
CA ILE A 39 4.98 5.03 -11.35
C ILE A 39 6.19 4.20 -11.83
N PRO A 40 6.81 4.51 -12.99
CA PRO A 40 7.99 3.79 -13.44
C PRO A 40 9.14 3.98 -12.44
N TRP A 41 9.57 2.92 -11.77
CA TRP A 41 10.57 2.99 -10.70
C TRP A 41 11.93 3.50 -11.18
N GLU A 42 12.23 3.33 -12.46
CA GLU A 42 13.44 3.82 -13.13
C GLU A 42 13.57 5.35 -13.05
N THR A 43 12.44 6.07 -12.84
CA THR A 43 12.42 7.52 -12.69
C THR A 43 12.75 7.99 -11.27
N VAL A 44 12.74 7.09 -10.28
CA VAL A 44 13.04 7.37 -8.87
C VAL A 44 14.52 7.09 -8.61
N THR A 45 15.34 8.12 -8.81
CA THR A 45 16.81 8.02 -8.79
C THR A 45 17.45 8.72 -7.59
N THR A 46 16.67 9.46 -6.81
CA THR A 46 17.16 10.22 -5.65
C THR A 46 16.43 9.86 -4.36
N ILE A 47 17.11 10.09 -3.23
CA ILE A 47 16.51 9.94 -1.89
C ILE A 47 15.37 10.93 -1.67
N ALA A 48 15.46 12.14 -2.25
CA ALA A 48 14.39 13.14 -2.18
C ALA A 48 13.10 12.58 -2.80
N GLN A 49 13.17 12.04 -4.02
CA GLN A 49 12.01 11.41 -4.67
C GLN A 49 11.46 10.23 -3.87
N CYS A 50 12.31 9.42 -3.24
CA CYS A 50 11.85 8.34 -2.36
C CYS A 50 11.03 8.87 -1.18
N ARG A 51 11.48 9.96 -0.55
CA ARG A 51 10.76 10.60 0.56
C ARG A 51 9.46 11.23 0.09
N ASP A 52 9.49 11.94 -1.03
CA ASP A 52 8.29 12.58 -1.60
C ASP A 52 7.22 11.53 -1.91
N ARG A 53 7.62 10.39 -2.49
CA ARG A 53 6.70 9.28 -2.78
C ARG A 53 6.08 8.68 -1.51
N LEU A 54 6.85 8.55 -0.43
CA LEU A 54 6.36 8.09 0.87
C LEU A 54 5.37 9.08 1.51
N GLU A 55 5.66 10.38 1.44
CA GLU A 55 4.78 11.42 1.97
C GLU A 55 3.48 11.54 1.16
N GLU A 56 3.55 11.45 -0.17
CA GLU A 56 2.38 11.38 -1.03
C GLU A 56 1.51 10.16 -0.68
N SER A 57 2.13 8.99 -0.55
CA SER A 57 1.44 7.76 -0.15
C SER A 57 0.78 7.89 1.21
N ARG A 58 1.48 8.49 2.18
CA ARG A 58 0.93 8.77 3.52
C ARG A 58 -0.30 9.67 3.43
N ARG A 59 -0.22 10.77 2.67
CA ARG A 59 -1.34 11.70 2.46
C ARG A 59 -2.54 10.99 1.84
N MET A 60 -2.33 10.17 0.81
CA MET A 60 -3.39 9.43 0.12
C MET A 60 -4.09 8.43 1.05
N ARG A 61 -3.34 7.66 1.84
CA ARG A 61 -3.89 6.69 2.81
C ARG A 61 -4.67 7.35 3.94
N LEU A 62 -4.21 8.50 4.43
CA LEU A 62 -4.97 9.28 5.42
C LEU A 62 -6.26 9.86 4.82
N ALA A 63 -6.19 10.35 3.58
CA ALA A 63 -7.37 10.84 2.88
C ALA A 63 -8.39 9.72 2.63
N SER A 64 -7.95 8.50 2.27
CA SER A 64 -8.85 7.38 2.04
C SER A 64 -9.59 6.96 3.31
N LEU A 65 -8.96 7.04 4.49
CA LEU A 65 -9.64 6.83 5.78
C LEU A 65 -10.70 7.91 6.03
N ALA A 66 -10.41 9.16 5.69
CA ALA A 66 -11.36 10.26 5.86
C ALA A 66 -12.60 10.14 4.95
N LEU A 67 -12.56 9.29 3.91
CA LEU A 67 -13.71 9.00 3.05
C LEU A 67 -14.68 7.97 3.66
N TRP A 68 -14.29 7.28 4.74
CA TRP A 68 -15.15 6.26 5.33
C TRP A 68 -16.38 6.91 5.95
N PRO A 69 -17.59 6.35 5.75
CA PRO A 69 -18.78 6.83 6.44
C PRO A 69 -18.63 6.62 7.95
N THR A 70 -19.37 7.40 8.74
CA THR A 70 -19.40 7.24 10.21
C THR A 70 -19.79 5.81 10.62
N GLU A 71 -20.67 5.18 9.84
CA GLU A 71 -21.05 3.77 9.98
C GLU A 71 -20.61 3.00 8.72
N PRO A 72 -19.42 2.39 8.70
CA PRO A 72 -18.91 1.62 7.57
C PRO A 72 -19.58 0.25 7.44
N TYR A 73 -19.70 -0.23 6.21
CA TYR A 73 -20.20 -1.58 5.90
C TYR A 73 -19.13 -2.63 6.22
N LEU A 74 -19.14 -3.14 7.46
CA LEU A 74 -18.14 -4.10 7.94
C LEU A 74 -18.52 -5.58 7.75
N ASP A 75 -19.80 -5.85 7.43
CA ASP A 75 -20.29 -7.19 7.08
C ASP A 75 -19.93 -7.57 5.64
N LEU A 76 -19.55 -6.60 4.80
CA LEU A 76 -19.05 -6.87 3.46
C LEU A 76 -17.62 -7.39 3.55
N THR A 77 -17.46 -8.68 3.28
CA THR A 77 -16.17 -9.38 3.28
C THR A 77 -15.79 -9.88 1.89
N TYR A 78 -14.50 -10.14 1.70
CA TYR A 78 -14.02 -10.91 0.56
C TYR A 78 -12.76 -11.71 0.93
N GLN A 79 -12.47 -12.73 0.13
CA GLN A 79 -11.24 -13.52 0.25
C GLN A 79 -10.18 -13.01 -0.74
N PRO A 80 -9.04 -12.45 -0.28
CA PRO A 80 -8.07 -11.80 -1.16
C PRO A 80 -7.21 -12.77 -1.97
N TRP A 81 -7.01 -14.00 -1.48
CA TRP A 81 -6.40 -15.12 -2.20
C TRP A 81 -6.90 -16.44 -1.62
N PRO A 82 -6.82 -17.59 -2.33
CA PRO A 82 -7.54 -18.82 -1.98
C PRO A 82 -7.32 -19.40 -0.57
N THR A 83 -6.23 -19.03 0.10
CA THR A 83 -5.88 -19.50 1.44
C THR A 83 -5.99 -18.43 2.53
N ALA A 84 -6.33 -17.19 2.17
CA ALA A 84 -6.56 -16.14 3.15
C ALA A 84 -7.88 -16.35 3.90
N PRO A 85 -7.98 -15.91 5.16
CA PRO A 85 -9.28 -15.67 5.77
C PRO A 85 -10.03 -14.56 5.01
N GLU A 86 -11.35 -14.53 5.16
CA GLU A 86 -12.14 -13.39 4.70
C GLU A 86 -11.77 -12.12 5.49
N ILE A 87 -11.77 -10.99 4.78
CA ILE A 87 -11.48 -9.67 5.35
C ILE A 87 -12.54 -8.66 4.92
N ASN A 88 -12.86 -7.74 5.82
CA ASN A 88 -13.68 -6.56 5.53
C ASN A 88 -12.80 -5.34 5.20
N ALA A 89 -13.40 -4.16 5.11
CA ALA A 89 -12.70 -2.90 4.85
C ALA A 89 -11.51 -2.64 5.79
N VAL A 90 -11.63 -2.96 7.09
CA VAL A 90 -10.53 -2.78 8.07
C VAL A 90 -9.39 -3.72 7.75
N GLY A 91 -9.69 -5.00 7.55
CA GLY A 91 -8.68 -5.99 7.18
C GLY A 91 -8.00 -5.62 5.86
N ARG A 92 -8.75 -5.12 4.88
CA ARG A 92 -8.21 -4.65 3.61
C ARG A 92 -7.27 -3.47 3.78
N PHE A 93 -7.61 -2.48 4.61
CA PHE A 93 -6.71 -1.35 4.86
C PHE A 93 -5.41 -1.79 5.54
N VAL A 94 -5.52 -2.58 6.61
CA VAL A 94 -4.37 -3.05 7.40
C VAL A 94 -3.45 -3.97 6.60
N LEU A 95 -4.00 -4.80 5.69
CA LEU A 95 -3.22 -5.67 4.82
C LEU A 95 -2.16 -4.90 4.00
N GLY A 96 -2.49 -3.69 3.54
CA GLY A 96 -1.55 -2.84 2.82
C GLY A 96 -0.38 -2.37 3.71
N PHE A 97 -0.65 -2.03 4.97
CA PHE A 97 0.41 -1.66 5.92
C PHE A 97 1.26 -2.84 6.36
N TRP A 98 0.65 -4.00 6.54
CA TRP A 98 1.39 -5.22 6.85
C TRP A 98 2.39 -5.53 5.73
N HIS A 99 1.94 -5.45 4.48
CA HIS A 99 2.81 -5.61 3.32
C HIS A 99 3.96 -4.59 3.28
N ASP A 100 3.70 -3.31 3.55
CA ASP A 100 4.76 -2.29 3.69
C ASP A 100 5.79 -2.66 4.76
N SER A 101 5.31 -3.15 5.92
CA SER A 101 6.15 -3.53 7.05
C SER A 101 7.10 -4.69 6.71
N ASP A 102 6.63 -5.68 5.96
CA ASP A 102 7.45 -6.82 5.52
C ASP A 102 8.62 -6.40 4.62
N HIS A 103 8.50 -5.25 3.94
CA HIS A 103 9.57 -4.69 3.10
C HIS A 103 10.57 -3.81 3.86
N LEU A 104 10.38 -3.52 5.15
CA LEU A 104 11.32 -2.69 5.93
C LEU A 104 12.73 -3.31 5.96
N GLY A 105 12.82 -4.64 6.07
CA GLY A 105 14.10 -5.36 6.00
C GLY A 105 14.80 -5.19 4.66
N GLN A 106 14.04 -5.21 3.55
CA GLN A 106 14.58 -5.00 2.21
C GLN A 106 15.05 -3.55 2.01
N ILE A 107 14.31 -2.57 2.53
CA ILE A 107 14.73 -1.15 2.53
C ILE A 107 16.05 -0.99 3.27
N ALA A 108 16.16 -1.56 4.49
CA ALA A 108 17.38 -1.51 5.28
C ALA A 108 18.56 -2.14 4.53
N GLU A 109 18.32 -3.25 3.84
CA GLU A 109 19.34 -3.93 3.03
C GLU A 109 19.79 -3.11 1.83
N CYS A 110 18.87 -2.52 1.06
CA CYS A 110 19.22 -1.63 -0.05
C CYS A 110 20.09 -0.45 0.41
N VAL A 111 19.76 0.15 1.56
CA VAL A 111 20.55 1.24 2.15
C VAL A 111 21.92 0.76 2.62
N ARG A 112 22.01 -0.44 3.23
CA ARG A 112 23.27 -1.04 3.65
C ARG A 112 24.20 -1.28 2.46
N GLN A 113 23.69 -1.88 1.39
CA GLN A 113 24.45 -2.14 0.16
C GLN A 113 24.95 -0.83 -0.48
N ALA A 114 24.14 0.22 -0.48
CA ALA A 114 24.51 1.53 -1.04
C ALA A 114 25.60 2.26 -0.23
N LYS A 115 25.79 1.95 1.05
CA LYS A 115 26.82 2.55 1.92
C LYS A 115 28.11 1.75 1.99
N GLY A 116 28.06 0.47 1.65
CA GLY A 116 29.20 -0.46 1.73
C GLY A 116 29.99 -0.60 0.43
N GLY A 117 29.59 0.11 -0.63
CA GLY A 117 30.37 0.32 -1.85
C GLY A 117 30.96 1.71 -1.87
#